data_AF-A0AAD9XNU1-F1
#
_entry.id   AF-A0AAD9XNU1-F1
#
_cell.length_a   1.000
_cell.length_b   1.000
_cell.length_c   1.000
_cell.angle_alpha   90.00
_cell.angle_beta   90.00
_cell.angle_gamma   90.00
#
_symmetry.space_group_name_H-M   'P 1'
#
loop_
_entity.id
_entity.type
_entity.pdbx_description
1 polymer ?
#
loop_
_entity_poly.entity_id
_entity_poly.type
_entity_poly.pdbx_seq_one_letter_code
_entity_poly.pdbx_strand_id
1 'polypeptide(L)' 'MQRLESNLDEAFDIKERYRKQRAKVDWHKIGVRNSCFFHSKTSARKTRNRIKGLTDDGGVWRDSNEDIKRITA' A
#
# COMPACT_ATOMS: atom_id res chain seq x y z
N MET A 1 -8.09 45.55 -8.60
CA MET A 1 -7.70 44.43 -9.47
C MET A 1 -6.37 43.80 -9.00
N GLN A 2 -5.24 44.52 -9.01
CA GLN A 2 -3.92 43.99 -8.60
C GLN A 2 -3.87 43.31 -7.20
N ARG A 3 -4.61 43.85 -6.22
CA ARG A 3 -4.62 43.29 -4.85
C ARG A 3 -5.35 41.95 -4.75
N LEU A 4 -6.35 41.72 -5.60
CA LEU A 4 -7.05 40.43 -5.65
C LEU A 4 -6.20 39.35 -6.33
N GLU A 5 -5.49 39.73 -7.40
CA GLU A 5 -4.57 38.83 -8.10
C GLU A 5 -3.40 38.43 -7.21
N SER A 6 -2.83 39.38 -6.46
CA SER A 6 -1.77 39.10 -5.48
C SER A 6 -2.22 38.17 -4.35
N ASN A 7 -3.44 38.36 -3.84
CA ASN A 7 -3.99 37.48 -2.79
C ASN A 7 -4.26 36.06 -3.31
N LEU A 8 -4.68 35.94 -4.58
CA LEU A 8 -4.88 34.65 -5.21
C LEU A 8 -3.56 33.90 -5.38
N ASP A 9 -2.53 34.59 -5.84
CA ASP A 9 -1.20 34.00 -6.05
C ASP A 9 -0.60 33.48 -4.74
N GLU A 10 -0.69 34.28 -3.66
CA GLU A 10 -0.25 33.88 -2.33
C GLU A 10 -1.02 32.65 -1.80
N ALA A 11 -2.34 32.60 -2.03
CA ALA A 11 -3.16 31.46 -1.63
C ALA A 11 -2.84 30.18 -2.42
N PHE A 12 -2.49 30.30 -3.70
CA PHE A 12 -2.01 29.18 -4.51
C PHE A 12 -0.66 28.66 -4.00
N ASP A 13 0.25 29.58 -3.68
CA ASP A 13 1.60 29.27 -3.23
C ASP A 13 1.60 28.53 -1.88
N ILE A 14 0.74 28.98 -0.94
CA ILE A 14 0.50 28.29 0.34
C ILE A 14 -0.07 26.89 0.12
N LYS A 15 -1.08 26.75 -0.75
CA LYS A 15 -1.67 25.44 -1.07
C LYS A 15 -0.65 24.51 -1.70
N GLU A 16 0.22 25.01 -2.56
CA GLU A 16 1.25 24.21 -3.21
C GLU A 16 2.32 23.76 -2.22
N ARG A 17 2.78 24.64 -1.32
CA ARG A 17 3.70 24.29 -0.23
C ARG A 17 3.09 23.26 0.70
N TYR A 18 1.83 23.43 1.09
CA TYR A 18 1.09 22.47 1.92
C TYR A 18 0.93 21.12 1.21
N ARG A 19 0.62 21.12 -0.09
CA ARG A 19 0.55 19.89 -0.89
C ARG A 19 1.91 19.20 -0.99
N LYS A 20 3.00 19.94 -1.17
CA LYS A 20 4.37 19.41 -1.19
C LYS A 20 4.76 18.81 0.17
N GLN A 21 4.48 19.50 1.27
CA GLN A 21 4.71 19.00 2.63
C GLN A 21 3.87 17.74 2.93
N ARG A 22 2.56 17.76 2.64
CA ARG A 22 1.68 16.60 2.84
C ARG A 22 2.04 15.42 1.95
N ALA A 23 2.42 15.67 0.70
CA ALA A 23 2.65 14.62 -0.27
C ALA A 23 3.85 13.74 0.09
N LYS A 24 4.69 14.11 1.08
CA LYS A 24 6.03 13.55 1.29
C LYS A 24 6.71 13.50 -0.08
N VAL A 25 7.24 14.63 -0.56
CA VAL A 25 7.91 14.82 -1.89
C VAL A 25 8.73 13.62 -2.38
N ASP A 26 9.22 12.79 -1.46
CA ASP A 26 9.65 11.40 -1.67
C ASP A 26 8.77 10.58 -2.64
N TRP A 27 7.45 10.57 -2.54
CA TRP A 27 6.61 9.67 -3.34
C TRP A 27 6.73 9.94 -4.85
N HIS A 28 6.95 11.20 -5.23
CA HIS A 28 7.12 11.62 -6.62
C HIS A 28 8.54 11.33 -7.16
N LYS A 29 9.59 11.46 -6.32
CA LYS A 29 10.98 11.06 -6.67
C LYS A 29 11.20 9.55 -6.64
N ILE A 30 10.38 8.81 -5.89
CA ILE A 30 10.53 7.37 -5.61
C ILE A 30 9.56 6.55 -6.49
N GLY A 31 8.98 7.10 -7.56
CA GLY A 31 8.02 6.37 -8.43
C GLY A 31 8.51 5.00 -8.91
N VAL A 32 9.81 4.84 -9.20
CA VAL A 32 10.44 3.53 -9.50
C VAL A 32 11.02 2.88 -8.24
N ARG A 33 11.49 3.67 -7.28
CA ARG A 33 12.20 3.20 -6.07
C ARG A 33 11.25 2.73 -4.95
N ASN A 34 9.94 3.01 -5.04
CA ASN A 34 8.91 2.53 -4.11
C ASN A 34 8.52 1.08 -4.43
N SER A 35 8.82 0.60 -5.63
CA SER A 35 8.58 -0.79 -6.00
C SER A 35 9.31 -1.74 -5.05
N CYS A 36 10.60 -1.54 -4.76
CA CYS A 36 11.34 -2.40 -3.83
C CYS A 36 10.78 -2.35 -2.41
N PHE A 37 10.44 -1.17 -1.89
CA PHE A 37 9.87 -1.04 -0.55
C PHE A 37 8.47 -1.67 -0.48
N PHE A 38 7.64 -1.41 -1.49
CA PHE A 38 6.31 -1.97 -1.61
C PHE A 38 6.37 -3.49 -1.79
N HIS A 39 7.14 -4.01 -2.74
CA HIS A 39 7.34 -5.44 -2.96
C HIS A 39 7.97 -6.13 -1.74
N SER A 40 8.88 -5.47 -1.02
CA SER A 40 9.43 -5.97 0.24
C SER A 40 8.36 -6.06 1.32
N LYS A 41 7.56 -4.99 1.53
CA LYS A 41 6.45 -5.00 2.48
C LYS A 41 5.35 -6.00 2.11
N THR A 42 5.00 -6.11 0.84
CA THR A 42 3.99 -7.04 0.34
C THR A 42 4.48 -8.49 0.41
N SER A 43 5.76 -8.74 0.12
CA SER A 43 6.39 -10.06 0.32
C SER A 43 6.46 -10.43 1.80
N ALA A 44 6.85 -9.50 2.68
CA ALA A 44 6.86 -9.74 4.12
C ALA A 44 5.44 -10.07 4.65
N ARG A 45 4.41 -9.35 4.19
CA ARG A 45 3.01 -9.67 4.49
C ARG A 45 2.59 -11.01 3.92
N LYS A 46 2.96 -11.34 2.68
CA LYS A 46 2.69 -12.65 2.05
C LYS A 46 3.30 -13.78 2.86
N THR A 47 4.54 -13.65 3.31
CA THR A 47 5.20 -14.66 4.16
C THR A 47 4.52 -14.78 5.52
N ARG A 48 4.23 -13.65 6.18
CA ARG A 48 3.60 -13.64 7.51
C ARG A 48 2.18 -14.21 7.49
N ASN A 49 1.42 -13.90 6.45
CA ASN A 49 0.02 -14.30 6.32
C ASN A 49 -0.13 -15.58 5.46
N ARG A 50 0.96 -16.28 5.16
CA ARG A 50 0.89 -17.54 4.41
C ARG A 50 0.18 -18.57 5.27
N ILE A 51 -1.02 -18.95 4.86
CA ILE A 51 -1.74 -20.10 5.41
C ILE A 51 -0.92 -21.35 5.06
N LYS A 52 -0.46 -22.07 6.08
CA LYS A 52 0.35 -23.29 5.91
C LYS A 52 -0.49 -24.53 5.63
N GLY A 53 -1.75 -24.49 6.03
CA GLY A 53 -2.69 -25.59 5.95
C GLY A 53 -4.00 -25.22 6.61
N LEU A 54 -5.01 -26.04 6.37
CA LEU A 54 -6.31 -25.96 7.02
C LEU A 54 -6.58 -27.28 7.74
N THR A 55 -7.39 -27.21 8.80
CA THR A 55 -7.90 -28.41 9.47
C THR A 55 -9.24 -28.75 8.85
N ASP A 56 -9.39 -30.00 8.44
CA ASP A 56 -10.64 -30.54 7.91
C ASP A 56 -11.64 -30.82 9.05
N ASP A 57 -12.91 -31.05 8.74
CA ASP A 57 -13.98 -31.33 9.71
C ASP A 57 -13.69 -32.58 10.55
N GLY A 58 -12.88 -33.51 10.01
CA GLY A 58 -12.38 -34.68 10.72
C GLY A 58 -11.20 -34.41 11.67
N GLY A 59 -10.79 -33.15 11.87
CA GLY A 59 -9.69 -32.76 12.75
C GLY A 59 -8.29 -33.01 12.17
N VAL A 60 -8.18 -33.36 10.87
CA VAL A 60 -6.91 -33.67 10.21
C VAL A 60 -6.30 -32.41 9.60
N TRP A 61 -5.03 -32.13 9.92
CA TRP A 61 -4.28 -31.02 9.32
C TRP A 61 -3.86 -31.35 7.89
N ARG A 62 -4.19 -30.48 6.95
CA ARG A 62 -3.88 -30.61 5.52
C ARG A 62 -3.10 -29.40 5.02
N ASP A 63 -1.93 -29.62 4.47
CA ASP A 63 -1.03 -28.59 3.92
C ASP A 63 -0.91 -28.63 2.38
N SER A 64 -1.39 -29.70 1.75
CA SER A 64 -1.47 -29.86 0.30
C SER A 64 -2.50 -28.92 -0.34
N ASN A 65 -2.12 -28.23 -1.42
CA ASN A 65 -3.01 -27.33 -2.16
C ASN A 65 -4.29 -28.01 -2.68
N GLU A 66 -4.23 -29.29 -3.04
CA GLU A 66 -5.42 -30.07 -3.46
C GLU A 66 -6.37 -30.33 -2.30
N ASP A 67 -5.83 -30.63 -1.11
CA ASP A 67 -6.63 -30.92 0.08
C ASP A 67 -7.25 -29.64 0.64
N ILE A 68 -6.51 -28.53 0.67
CA ILE A 68 -7.03 -27.21 1.08
C ILE A 68 -8.20 -26.78 0.17
N LYS A 69 -8.10 -27.00 -1.15
CA LYS A 69 -9.19 -26.71 -2.09
C LYS A 69 -10.44 -27.51 -1.79
N ARG A 70 -10.31 -28.78 -1.38
CA ARG A 70 -11.43 -29.65 -1.03
C ARG A 70 -12.15 -29.23 0.24
N ILE A 71 -11.41 -28.69 1.23
CA ILE A 71 -12.00 -28.16 2.47
C ILE A 71 -12.80 -26.87 2.22
N THR A 72 -12.38 -26.05 1.26
CA THR A 72 -13.03 -24.76 0.94
C THR A 72 -14.15 -24.83 -0.10
N ALA A 73 -14.38 -25.99 -0.73
CA ALA A 73 -15.38 -26.18 -1.78
C ALA A 73 -16.71 -26.65 -1.18
#